data_AF-A0A943TTR9-F1
#
_entry.id   AF-A0A943TTR9-F1
#
_cell.length_a   1.000
_cell.length_b   1.000
_cell.length_c   1.000
_cell.angle_alpha   90.00
_cell.angle_beta   90.00
_cell.angle_gamma   90.00
#
_symmetry.space_group_name_H-M   'P 1'
#
loop_
_entity.id
_entity.type
_entity.pdbx_description
1 polymer ?
#
loop_
_entity_poly.entity_id
_entity_poly.type
_entity_poly.pdbx_seq_one_letter_code
_entity_poly.pdbx_strand_id
1 'polypeptide(L)'
;MQLNKSDFPKINWKTSRPDSALTDEEWQEYFKKISECVSPADEDKLTFNYTGRIFGSEYCGDSQYTYYKRFINSVLASIRKGEEDYCFYIYQIIELLRFEHDRLQCEWLPEDGVFKCSLLLR
;
A
#
# COMPACT_ATOMS: atom_id res chain seq x y z
N MET A 1 4.00 17.85 2.73
CA MET A 1 3.15 18.31 1.61
C MET A 1 1.85 17.51 1.69
N GLN A 2 0.66 18.13 1.61
CA GLN A 2 -0.60 17.39 1.62
C GLN A 2 -1.01 17.05 0.18
N LEU A 3 -1.51 15.83 -0.05
CA LEU A 3 -2.02 15.41 -1.36
C LEU A 3 -3.30 16.18 -1.68
N ASN A 4 -3.32 16.98 -2.75
CA ASN A 4 -4.55 17.61 -3.20
C ASN A 4 -5.29 16.67 -4.15
N LYS A 5 -6.58 16.41 -3.88
CA LYS A 5 -7.39 15.48 -4.69
C LYS A 5 -7.47 15.88 -6.17
N SER A 6 -7.36 17.18 -6.46
CA SER A 6 -7.32 17.73 -7.82
C SER A 6 -6.13 17.24 -8.64
N ASP A 7 -5.04 16.84 -7.99
CA ASP A 7 -3.82 16.40 -8.66
C ASP A 7 -3.95 14.96 -9.21
N PHE A 8 -5.03 14.27 -8.84
CA PHE A 8 -5.31 12.87 -9.13
C PHE A 8 -6.75 12.68 -9.66
N PRO A 9 -7.09 13.30 -10.81
CA PRO A 9 -8.46 13.34 -11.33
C PRO A 9 -9.04 11.95 -11.65
N LYS A 10 -8.19 10.96 -11.94
CA LYS A 10 -8.60 9.59 -12.26
C LYS A 10 -8.62 8.64 -11.05
N ILE A 11 -8.59 9.19 -9.83
CA ILE A 11 -8.72 8.40 -8.61
C ILE A 11 -10.10 8.59 -8.00
N ASN A 12 -10.83 7.50 -7.81
CA ASN A 12 -12.08 7.53 -7.07
C ASN A 12 -11.79 7.56 -5.57
N TRP A 13 -11.82 8.74 -4.97
CA TRP A 13 -11.53 8.94 -3.54
C TRP A 13 -12.55 8.32 -2.57
N LYS A 14 -13.71 7.84 -3.05
CA LYS A 14 -14.65 7.08 -2.19
C LYS A 14 -14.19 5.63 -2.03
N THR A 15 -13.55 5.07 -3.04
CA THR A 15 -13.09 3.68 -3.06
C THR A 15 -11.57 3.56 -2.96
N SER A 16 -10.84 4.67 -3.10
CA SER A 16 -9.37 4.72 -3.24
C SER A 16 -8.83 3.84 -4.37
N ARG A 17 -9.63 3.64 -5.42
CA ARG A 17 -9.25 2.88 -6.62
C ARG A 17 -9.05 3.82 -7.82
N PRO A 18 -8.13 3.49 -8.72
CA PRO A 18 -8.09 4.09 -10.05
C PRO A 18 -9.39 3.92 -10.82
N ASP A 19 -9.69 4.90 -11.66
CA ASP A 19 -10.57 4.74 -12.81
C ASP A 19 -9.94 3.74 -13.80
N SER A 20 -10.77 2.96 -14.50
CA SER A 20 -10.33 2.05 -15.55
C SER A 20 -9.57 2.74 -16.70
N ALA A 21 -9.76 4.05 -16.88
CA ALA A 21 -9.07 4.86 -17.88
C ALA A 21 -7.71 5.40 -17.41
N LEU A 22 -7.26 5.10 -16.19
CA LEU A 22 -5.90 5.43 -15.73
C LEU A 22 -4.90 4.51 -16.45
N THR A 23 -3.90 5.11 -17.11
CA THR A 23 -2.78 4.35 -17.68
C THR A 23 -1.63 4.25 -16.68
N ASP A 24 -0.68 3.34 -16.92
CA ASP A 24 0.50 3.25 -16.06
C ASP A 24 1.33 4.53 -16.13
N GLU A 25 1.46 5.17 -17.29
CA GLU A 25 2.24 6.40 -17.44
C GLU A 25 1.70 7.53 -16.55
N GLU A 26 0.38 7.69 -16.51
CA GLU A 26 -0.28 8.64 -15.60
C GLU A 26 -0.11 8.22 -14.13
N TRP A 27 -0.18 6.91 -13.85
CA TRP A 27 0.08 6.39 -12.52
C TRP A 27 1.52 6.69 -12.07
N GLN A 28 2.54 6.59 -12.93
CA GLN A 28 3.91 6.91 -12.56
C GLN A 28 4.06 8.39 -12.17
N GLU A 29 3.35 9.30 -12.84
CA GLU A 29 3.29 10.71 -12.42
C GLU A 29 2.65 10.87 -11.04
N TYR A 30 1.58 10.11 -10.77
CA TYR A 30 0.89 10.12 -9.48
C TYR A 30 1.77 9.55 -8.38
N PHE A 31 2.39 8.41 -8.63
CA PHE A 31 3.27 7.70 -7.71
C PHE A 31 4.44 8.58 -7.28
N LYS A 32 5.05 9.32 -8.22
CA LYS A 32 6.10 10.30 -7.91
C LYS A 32 5.61 11.41 -6.97
N LYS A 33 4.44 12.00 -7.23
CA LYS A 33 3.87 13.03 -6.33
C LYS A 33 3.55 12.46 -4.95
N ILE A 34 3.11 11.21 -4.91
CA ILE A 34 2.79 10.51 -3.66
C ILE A 34 4.07 10.25 -2.87
N SER A 35 5.13 9.73 -3.48
CA SER A 35 6.40 9.47 -2.80
C SER A 35 7.00 10.75 -2.22
N GLU A 36 6.95 11.88 -2.93
CA GLU A 36 7.37 13.20 -2.41
C GLU A 36 6.57 13.67 -1.18
N CYS A 37 5.34 13.17 -0.98
CA CYS A 37 4.49 13.51 0.16
C CYS A 37 4.61 12.54 1.34
N VAL A 38 5.00 11.29 1.10
CA VAL A 38 5.05 10.25 2.12
C VAL A 38 6.37 10.36 2.89
N SER A 39 6.29 10.43 4.21
CA SER A 39 7.49 10.35 5.05
C SER A 39 7.83 8.89 5.35
N PRO A 40 9.11 8.48 5.23
CA PRO A 40 9.53 7.16 5.64
C PRO A 40 9.28 6.96 7.14
N ALA A 41 8.89 5.74 7.51
CA ALA A 41 8.77 5.30 8.89
C ALA A 41 10.12 4.79 9.41
N ASP A 42 10.35 4.96 10.71
CA ASP A 42 11.54 4.39 11.37
C ASP A 42 11.38 2.87 11.56
N GLU A 43 10.14 2.39 11.66
CA GLU A 43 9.84 0.97 11.74
C GLU A 43 10.00 0.27 10.40
N ASP A 44 10.26 -1.03 10.43
CA ASP A 44 10.40 -1.86 9.23
C ASP A 44 9.07 -2.44 8.73
N LYS A 45 8.00 -2.39 9.54
CA LYS A 45 6.68 -2.96 9.24
C LYS A 45 5.60 -2.39 10.14
N LEU A 46 4.34 -2.70 9.84
CA LEU A 46 3.23 -2.37 10.75
C LEU A 46 3.32 -3.22 12.03
N THR A 47 3.50 -2.54 13.17
CA THR A 47 3.60 -3.18 14.48
C THR A 47 2.24 -3.59 15.03
N PHE A 48 2.18 -4.73 15.71
CA PHE A 48 0.99 -5.17 16.44
C PHE A 48 0.96 -4.52 17.82
N ASN A 49 -0.02 -3.66 18.07
CA ASN A 49 -0.42 -3.34 19.44
C ASN A 49 -1.42 -4.41 19.84
N TYR A 50 -0.94 -5.47 20.50
CA TYR A 50 -1.78 -6.55 20.99
C TYR A 50 -2.68 -6.00 22.10
N THR A 51 -3.95 -5.70 21.81
CA THR A 51 -4.94 -5.31 22.83
C THR A 51 -5.90 -6.45 23.20
N GLY A 52 -5.74 -7.63 22.57
CA GLY A 52 -6.55 -8.81 22.84
C GLY A 52 -6.12 -9.50 24.14
N ARG A 53 -6.85 -9.21 25.22
CA ARG A 53 -6.84 -9.99 26.46
C ARG A 53 -7.09 -11.47 26.18
N ILE A 54 -6.21 -12.35 26.67
CA ILE A 54 -6.54 -13.75 26.93
C ILE A 54 -7.39 -13.76 28.22
N PHE A 55 -8.71 -13.63 28.10
CA PHE A 55 -9.64 -13.93 29.19
C PHE A 55 -10.82 -14.67 28.60
N GLY A 56 -10.88 -15.98 28.86
CA GLY A 56 -12.07 -16.84 28.72
C GLY A 56 -12.55 -17.10 27.29
N SER A 57 -12.20 -18.27 26.75
CA SER A 57 -12.98 -19.14 25.82
C SER A 57 -13.88 -18.57 24.70
N GLU A 58 -13.83 -17.30 24.33
CA GLU A 58 -14.59 -16.75 23.20
C GLU A 58 -13.67 -16.17 22.13
N TYR A 59 -13.76 -16.75 20.93
CA TYR A 59 -13.10 -16.25 19.73
C TYR A 59 -13.74 -14.91 19.33
N CYS A 60 -13.17 -13.79 19.77
CA CYS A 60 -13.38 -12.50 19.13
C CYS A 60 -12.52 -12.48 17.87
N GLY A 61 -13.14 -12.65 16.70
CA GLY A 61 -12.43 -12.66 15.41
C GLY A 61 -11.47 -11.47 15.25
N ASP A 62 -10.44 -11.66 14.44
CA ASP A 62 -9.48 -10.61 14.14
C ASP A 62 -10.19 -9.37 13.58
N SER A 63 -9.86 -8.20 14.12
CA SER A 63 -10.40 -6.94 13.59
C SER A 63 -10.00 -6.74 12.12
N GLN A 64 -10.81 -6.01 11.34
CA GLN A 64 -10.45 -5.65 9.96
C GLN A 64 -9.05 -4.99 9.86
N TYR A 65 -8.68 -4.23 10.89
CA TYR A 65 -7.36 -3.61 11.00
C TYR A 65 -6.24 -4.64 11.22
N THR A 66 -6.49 -5.70 12.00
CA THR A 66 -5.55 -6.81 12.20
C THR A 66 -5.28 -7.54 10.88
N TYR A 67 -6.32 -7.81 10.08
CA TYR A 67 -6.18 -8.38 8.74
C TYR A 67 -5.39 -7.47 7.81
N TYR A 68 -5.68 -6.17 7.80
CA TYR A 68 -4.95 -5.19 6.99
C TYR A 68 -3.45 -5.17 7.32
N LYS A 69 -3.09 -5.21 8.61
CA LYS A 69 -1.67 -5.30 9.02
C LYS A 69 -1.00 -6.56 8.49
N ARG A 70 -1.66 -7.71 8.62
CA ARG A 70 -1.13 -8.99 8.11
C ARG A 70 -0.93 -8.92 6.60
N PHE A 71 -1.87 -8.34 5.87
CA PHE A 71 -1.77 -8.14 4.43
C PHE A 71 -0.54 -7.29 4.06
N ILE A 72 -0.41 -6.07 4.59
CA ILE A 72 0.73 -5.18 4.28
C ILE A 72 2.06 -5.84 4.66
N ASN A 73 2.14 -6.48 5.83
CA ASN A 73 3.36 -7.14 6.27
C ASN A 73 3.71 -8.37 5.40
N SER A 74 2.71 -9.05 4.84
CA SER A 74 2.91 -10.13 3.87
C SER A 74 3.50 -9.59 2.57
N VAL A 75 2.92 -8.51 2.04
CA VAL A 75 3.42 -7.84 0.82
C VAL A 75 4.87 -7.38 1.01
N LEU A 76 5.17 -6.70 2.11
CA LEU A 76 6.54 -6.29 2.45
C LEU A 76 7.49 -7.49 2.50
N ALA A 77 7.08 -8.59 3.11
CA ALA A 77 7.90 -9.78 3.21
C ALA A 77 8.17 -10.44 1.84
N SER A 78 7.20 -10.40 0.94
CA SER A 78 7.34 -10.89 -0.44
C SER A 78 8.31 -10.02 -1.24
N ILE A 79 8.04 -8.72 -1.35
CA ILE A 79 8.84 -7.82 -2.19
C ILE A 79 10.29 -7.67 -1.69
N ARG A 80 10.53 -7.81 -0.37
CA ARG A 80 11.88 -7.82 0.22
C ARG A 80 12.70 -9.06 -0.13
N LYS A 81 12.07 -10.15 -0.54
CA LYS A 81 12.75 -11.34 -1.07
C LYS A 81 13.10 -11.20 -2.56
N GLY A 82 12.72 -10.09 -3.20
CA GLY A 82 12.87 -9.87 -4.64
C GLY A 82 11.72 -10.44 -5.46
N GLU A 83 10.61 -10.82 -4.82
CA GLU A 83 9.38 -11.24 -5.50
C GLU A 83 8.51 -10.02 -5.85
N GLU A 84 7.48 -10.24 -6.67
CA GLU A 84 6.43 -9.26 -6.96
C GLU A 84 5.18 -9.59 -6.14
N ASP A 85 4.42 -8.58 -5.72
CA ASP A 85 3.14 -8.78 -5.04
C ASP A 85 2.12 -7.69 -5.46
N TYR A 86 0.84 -7.89 -5.18
CA TYR A 86 -0.23 -7.10 -5.77
C TYR A 86 -1.09 -6.39 -4.72
N CYS A 87 -1.31 -5.10 -4.95
CA CYS A 87 -2.20 -4.26 -4.16
C CYS A 87 -3.39 -3.78 -4.98
N PHE A 88 -4.50 -3.44 -4.32
CA PHE A 88 -5.76 -3.05 -4.96
C PHE A 88 -6.11 -1.58 -4.74
N TYR A 89 -5.48 -0.94 -3.76
CA TYR A 89 -5.84 0.40 -3.30
C TYR A 89 -4.62 1.27 -3.08
N ILE A 90 -4.75 2.57 -3.37
CA ILE A 90 -3.64 3.53 -3.25
C ILE A 90 -3.16 3.68 -1.81
N TYR A 91 -4.04 3.57 -0.82
CA TYR A 91 -3.62 3.64 0.58
C TYR A 91 -2.68 2.49 0.97
N GLN A 92 -2.76 1.34 0.29
CA GLN A 92 -1.80 0.23 0.49
C GLN A 92 -0.43 0.64 -0.04
N ILE A 93 -0.38 1.28 -1.22
CA ILE A 93 0.86 1.78 -1.80
C ILE A 93 1.50 2.85 -0.92
N ILE A 94 0.70 3.78 -0.40
CA ILE A 94 1.15 4.78 0.56
C ILE A 94 1.76 4.11 1.79
N GLU A 95 1.13 3.06 2.31
CA GLU A 95 1.65 2.30 3.44
C GLU A 95 2.98 1.61 3.11
N LEU A 96 3.13 1.01 1.93
CA LEU A 96 4.38 0.41 1.48
C LEU A 96 5.50 1.45 1.29
N LEU A 97 5.18 2.64 0.76
CA LEU A 97 6.12 3.76 0.62
C LEU A 97 6.68 4.23 1.96
N ARG A 98 5.94 4.08 3.06
CA ARG A 98 6.48 4.39 4.39
C ARG A 98 7.67 3.49 4.74
N PHE A 99 7.66 2.24 4.33
CA PHE A 99 8.67 1.24 4.70
C PHE A 99 9.76 1.04 3.66
N GLU A 100 9.44 1.28 2.39
CA GLU A 100 10.33 1.05 1.24
C GLU A 100 10.42 2.28 0.32
N HIS A 101 10.49 3.46 0.94
CA HIS A 101 10.38 4.78 0.29
C HIS A 101 11.20 4.92 -1.00
N ASP A 102 12.51 4.64 -0.94
CA ASP A 102 13.43 4.89 -2.06
C ASP A 102 13.54 3.69 -3.02
N ARG A 103 12.97 2.54 -2.65
CA ARG A 103 13.16 1.28 -3.38
C ARG A 103 11.89 0.74 -4.02
N LEU A 104 10.73 1.14 -3.53
CA LEU A 104 9.45 0.65 -4.00
C LEU A 104 9.23 1.07 -5.45
N GLN A 105 8.98 0.08 -6.30
CA GLN A 105 8.45 0.25 -7.64
C GLN A 105 6.99 -0.18 -7.63
N CYS A 106 6.14 0.57 -8.33
CA CYS A 106 4.72 0.30 -8.39
C CYS A 106 4.21 0.55 -9.81
N GLU A 107 3.74 -0.49 -10.48
CA GLU A 107 3.16 -0.45 -11.82
C GLU A 107 1.64 -0.65 -11.72
N TRP A 108 0.88 0.14 -12.46
CA TRP A 108 -0.57 -0.01 -12.56
C TRP A 108 -0.94 -0.91 -13.74
N LEU A 109 -1.67 -1.99 -13.46
CA LEU A 109 -2.17 -2.94 -14.46
C LEU A 109 -3.68 -2.69 -14.66
N PRO A 110 -4.09 -1.88 -15.65
CA PRO A 110 -5.49 -1.47 -15.82
C PRO A 110 -6.42 -2.63 -16.17
N GLU A 111 -5.93 -3.66 -16.86
CA GLU A 111 -6.73 -4.83 -17.25
C GLU A 111 -7.19 -5.65 -16.03
N ASP A 112 -6.31 -5.79 -15.04
CA ASP A 112 -6.57 -6.53 -13.80
C ASP A 112 -7.11 -5.63 -12.68
N GLY A 113 -6.93 -4.32 -12.82
CA GLY A 113 -7.32 -3.34 -11.81
C GLY A 113 -6.49 -3.44 -10.52
N VAL A 114 -5.20 -3.79 -10.66
CA VAL A 114 -4.24 -4.01 -9.56
C VAL A 114 -2.94 -3.22 -9.77
N PHE A 115 -2.25 -2.99 -8.66
CA PHE A 115 -0.90 -2.43 -8.61
C PHE A 115 0.11 -3.54 -8.37
N LYS A 116 1.02 -3.74 -9.32
CA LYS A 116 2.16 -4.64 -9.15
C LYS A 116 3.27 -3.91 -8.39
N CYS A 117 3.65 -4.44 -7.24
CA CYS A 117 4.66 -3.89 -6.34
C CYS A 117 5.91 -4.76 -6.35
N SER A 118 7.07 -4.13 -6.44
CA SER A 118 8.38 -4.78 -6.37
C SER A 118 9.41 -3.82 -5.79
N LEU A 119 10.63 -4.29 -5.55
CA LEU A 119 11.75 -3.44 -5.12
C LEU A 119 12.82 -3.35 -6.20
N LEU A 120 13.39 -2.16 -6.37
CA LEU A 120 14.59 -1.97 -7.17
C LEU A 120 15.74 -2.80 -6.58
N LEU A 121 16.33 -3.67 -7.41
CA LEU A 121 17.51 -4.46 -7.03
C LEU A 121 18.70 -3.52 -6.76
N ARG A 122 19.42 -3.80 -5.67
CA ARG A 122 20.66 -3.09 -5.30
C ARG A 122 21.86 -3.63 -6.06
#